data_AF-C1LEY6-F1
#
_entry.id   AF-C1LEY6-F1
#
_cell.length_a   1.000
_cell.length_b   1.000
_cell.length_c   1.000
_cell.angle_alpha   90.00
_cell.angle_beta   90.00
_cell.angle_gamma   90.00
#
_symmetry.space_group_name_H-M   'P 1'
#
loop_
_entity.id
_entity.type
_entity.pdbx_description
1 polymer ?
#
loop_
_entity_poly.entity_id
_entity_poly.type
_entity_poly.pdbx_seq_one_letter_code
_entity_poly.pdbx_strand_id
1 'polypeptide(L)'
;MSCVFLRFKSDRWTRSLYTLRYLHASEIRPSKSSHLLKSYFELGRFARPTGTWLLYLPCTWSIALAAPPGHLPDLYMLALFGMGSVLMRSAGCTINDMWDKKYDTLVKRTKDRPLASGALNFPQALLFLGAQLSASLVILLQLNWYSVFLGFMSMIPVITYPLFKRVTYWPQLVLGY
;
A
#
# COMPACT_ATOMS: atom_id res chain seq x y z
N MET A 1 15.31 -58.34 5.48
CA MET A 1 15.20 -58.14 6.95
C MET A 1 14.99 -56.65 7.20
N SER A 2 13.71 -56.24 7.28
CA SER A 2 13.10 -55.57 8.46
C SER A 2 13.52 -54.10 8.58
N CYS A 3 12.80 -53.11 8.07
CA CYS A 3 11.47 -52.63 8.49
C CYS A 3 11.39 -52.40 10.02
N VAL A 4 11.69 -51.19 10.47
CA VAL A 4 11.28 -50.68 11.80
C VAL A 4 10.43 -49.43 11.57
N PHE A 5 9.15 -49.71 11.37
CA PHE A 5 8.06 -48.74 11.36
C PHE A 5 7.77 -48.35 12.82
N LEU A 6 8.22 -47.16 13.23
CA LEU A 6 7.93 -46.62 14.56
C LEU A 6 6.42 -46.33 14.66
N ARG A 7 5.76 -47.20 15.43
CA ARG A 7 4.33 -47.21 15.70
C ARG A 7 4.00 -46.08 16.68
N PHE A 8 3.61 -44.91 16.16
CA PHE A 8 3.07 -43.82 16.97
C PHE A 8 1.70 -44.25 17.52
N LYS A 9 1.64 -44.47 18.83
CA LYS A 9 0.43 -44.84 19.58
C LYS A 9 -0.52 -43.64 19.56
N SER A 10 -1.60 -43.77 18.80
CA SER A 10 -2.65 -42.76 18.63
C SER A 10 -3.49 -42.62 19.90
N ASP A 11 -3.26 -41.57 20.69
CA ASP A 11 -4.16 -41.20 21.78
C ASP A 11 -5.50 -40.68 21.24
N ARG A 12 -6.59 -41.27 21.72
CA ARG A 12 -7.98 -40.97 21.32
C ARG A 12 -8.40 -39.54 21.73
N TRP A 13 -7.76 -38.97 22.74
CA TRP A 13 -8.08 -37.66 23.31
C TRP A 13 -7.54 -36.47 22.50
N THR A 14 -6.38 -36.61 21.84
CA THR A 14 -5.78 -35.52 21.06
C THR A 14 -6.60 -35.22 19.81
N ARG A 15 -7.09 -36.25 19.11
CA ARG A 15 -7.93 -36.07 17.91
C ARG A 15 -9.19 -35.24 18.19
N SER A 16 -9.86 -35.45 19.32
CA SER A 16 -11.11 -34.73 19.66
C SER A 16 -10.90 -33.21 19.81
N LEU A 17 -9.82 -32.79 20.45
CA LEU A 17 -9.50 -31.37 20.61
C LEU A 17 -9.11 -30.70 19.29
N TYR A 18 -8.40 -31.42 18.41
CA TYR A 18 -8.13 -30.92 17.06
C TYR A 18 -9.43 -30.77 16.27
N THR A 19 -10.30 -31.78 16.25
CA THR A 19 -11.56 -31.74 15.49
C THR A 19 -12.50 -30.64 15.97
N LEU A 20 -12.64 -30.42 17.28
CA LEU A 20 -13.45 -29.34 17.84
C LEU A 20 -12.91 -27.95 17.48
N ARG A 21 -11.59 -27.77 17.45
CA ARG A 21 -10.94 -26.51 17.05
C ARG A 21 -11.09 -26.24 15.54
N TYR A 22 -11.07 -27.28 14.70
CA TYR A 22 -11.33 -27.15 13.26
C TYR A 22 -12.79 -26.83 12.94
N LEU A 23 -13.74 -27.42 13.67
CA LEU A 23 -15.17 -27.15 13.47
C LEU A 23 -15.51 -25.70 13.87
N HIS A 24 -14.97 -25.20 14.98
CA HIS A 24 -15.19 -23.81 15.43
C HIS A 24 -14.55 -22.77 14.49
N ALA A 25 -13.42 -23.09 13.84
CA ALA A 25 -12.77 -22.21 12.87
C ALA A 25 -13.49 -22.15 11.50
N SER A 26 -14.33 -23.15 11.19
CA SER A 26 -15.05 -23.24 9.91
C SER A 26 -16.35 -22.43 9.86
N GLU A 27 -16.86 -21.96 11.00
CA GLU A 27 -18.11 -21.18 11.07
C GLU A 27 -17.93 -19.68 10.83
N ILE A 28 -16.73 -19.13 11.01
CA ILE A 28 -16.44 -17.73 10.66
C ILE A 28 -16.18 -17.65 9.16
N ARG A 29 -17.23 -17.81 8.37
CA ARG A 29 -17.19 -17.52 6.93
C ARG A 29 -17.08 -15.99 6.80
N PRO A 30 -15.97 -15.42 6.31
CA PRO A 30 -15.86 -13.98 6.18
C PRO A 30 -17.00 -13.49 5.29
N SER A 31 -17.73 -12.47 5.74
CA SER A 31 -18.83 -11.92 4.96
C SER A 31 -18.28 -11.42 3.61
N LYS A 32 -19.09 -11.48 2.56
CA LYS A 32 -18.70 -10.99 1.22
C LYS A 32 -18.18 -9.54 1.24
N SER A 33 -18.67 -8.71 2.18
CA SER A 33 -18.21 -7.34 2.40
C SER A 33 -16.80 -7.25 3.00
N SER A 34 -16.42 -8.17 3.89
CA SER A 34 -15.07 -8.20 4.47
C SER A 34 -13.98 -8.44 3.43
N HIS A 35 -14.28 -9.25 2.40
CA HIS A 35 -13.37 -9.49 1.27
C HIS A 35 -13.16 -8.24 0.42
N LEU A 36 -14.21 -7.47 0.14
CA LEU A 36 -14.10 -6.24 -0.65
C LEU A 36 -13.30 -5.17 0.09
N LEU A 37 -13.59 -4.94 1.38
CA LEU A 37 -12.82 -4.01 2.20
C LEU A 37 -11.34 -4.41 2.23
N LYS A 38 -11.06 -5.70 2.45
CA LYS A 38 -9.69 -6.21 2.41
C LYS A 38 -8.99 -5.92 1.07
N SER A 39 -9.68 -6.09 -0.06
CA SER A 39 -9.13 -5.76 -1.38
C SER A 39 -8.83 -4.27 -1.55
N TYR A 40 -9.66 -3.36 -1.01
CA TYR A 40 -9.35 -1.92 -1.00
C TYR A 40 -8.16 -1.59 -0.09
N PHE A 41 -8.06 -2.24 1.07
CA PHE A 41 -6.92 -2.07 1.98
C PHE A 41 -5.60 -2.56 1.36
N GLU A 42 -5.66 -3.69 0.65
CA GLU A 42 -4.52 -4.25 -0.09
C GLU A 42 -4.13 -3.37 -1.29
N LEU A 43 -5.11 -2.83 -2.02
CA LEU A 43 -4.88 -1.90 -3.14
C LEU A 43 -4.17 -0.63 -2.68
N GLY A 44 -4.63 -0.03 -1.57
CA GLY A 44 -3.98 1.14 -0.96
C GLY A 44 -2.66 0.83 -0.22
N ARG A 45 -2.27 -0.45 -0.12
CA ARG A 45 -1.07 -0.94 0.59
C ARG A 45 -0.94 -0.46 2.04
N PHE A 46 -2.05 -0.23 2.74
CA PHE A 46 -2.03 0.24 4.13
C PHE A 46 -1.36 -0.76 5.09
N ALA A 47 -1.39 -2.05 4.75
CA ALA A 47 -0.71 -3.10 5.53
C ALA A 47 0.83 -3.03 5.47
N ARG A 48 1.42 -2.27 4.53
CA ARG A 48 2.88 -2.16 4.36
C ARG A 48 3.31 -0.70 4.49
N PRO A 49 3.45 -0.19 5.73
CA PRO A 49 3.67 1.23 5.97
C PRO A 49 5.07 1.71 5.56
N THR A 50 6.00 0.81 5.18
CA THR A 50 7.37 1.15 4.77
C THR A 50 7.41 2.24 3.69
N GLY A 51 6.50 2.17 2.71
CA GLY A 51 6.43 3.17 1.65
C GLY A 51 5.94 4.53 2.15
N THR A 52 5.01 4.54 3.11
CA THR A 52 4.51 5.76 3.75
C THR A 52 5.59 6.40 4.60
N TRP A 53 6.32 5.61 5.40
CA TRP A 53 7.44 6.10 6.20
C TRP A 53 8.53 6.73 5.32
N LEU A 54 8.82 6.14 4.16
CA LEU A 54 9.79 6.69 3.21
C LEU A 54 9.39 8.09 2.72
N LEU A 55 8.10 8.36 2.54
CA LEU A 55 7.58 9.68 2.18
C LEU A 55 7.51 10.61 3.39
N TYR A 56 7.11 10.09 4.55
CA TYR A 56 6.86 10.91 5.73
C TYR A 56 8.15 11.40 6.40
N LEU A 57 9.16 10.52 6.54
CA LEU A 57 10.42 10.86 7.20
C LEU A 57 11.08 12.12 6.62
N PRO A 58 11.38 12.24 5.32
CA PRO A 58 12.02 13.44 4.79
C PRO A 58 11.18 14.70 5.06
N CYS A 59 9.85 14.63 4.96
CA CYS A 59 8.97 15.75 5.30
C CYS A 59 9.09 16.15 6.78
N THR A 60 9.11 15.19 7.70
CA THR A 60 9.27 15.49 9.13
C THR A 60 10.62 16.13 9.45
N TRP A 61 11.69 15.69 8.80
CA TRP A 61 13.02 16.30 8.93
C TRP A 61 13.03 17.72 8.38
N SER A 62 12.40 17.97 7.22
CA SER A 62 12.26 19.32 6.67
C SER A 62 11.49 20.26 7.60
N ILE A 63 10.39 19.81 8.20
CA ILE A 63 9.60 20.62 9.14
C ILE A 63 10.40 20.89 10.42
N ALA A 64 11.12 19.90 10.94
CA ALA A 64 11.98 20.06 12.12
C ALA A 64 13.14 21.03 11.87
N LEU A 65 13.76 21.00 10.69
CA LEU A 65 14.82 21.94 10.31
C LEU A 65 14.31 23.35 10.04
N ALA A 66 13.04 23.49 9.63
CA ALA A 66 12.39 24.79 9.44
C ALA A 66 11.92 25.42 10.78
N ALA A 67 11.85 24.63 11.86
CA ALA A 67 11.42 25.12 13.16
C ALA A 67 12.49 26.04 13.80
N PRO A 68 12.08 27.10 14.51
CA PRO A 68 13.03 27.95 15.24
C PRO A 68 13.83 27.16 16.27
N PRO A 69 15.09 27.54 16.54
CA PRO A 69 15.91 26.85 17.53
C PRO A 69 15.21 26.85 18.90
N GLY A 70 15.11 25.66 19.50
CA GLY A 70 14.46 25.44 20.81
C GLY A 70 12.94 25.28 20.75
N HIS A 71 12.31 25.35 19.57
CA HIS A 71 10.87 25.10 19.41
C HIS A 71 10.61 23.71 18.82
N LEU A 72 9.47 23.13 19.21
CA LEU A 72 9.00 21.89 18.60
C LEU A 72 8.47 22.17 17.18
N PRO A 73 8.61 21.20 16.24
CA PRO A 73 8.01 21.30 14.92
C PRO A 73 6.49 21.43 15.04
N ASP A 74 5.89 22.20 14.12
CA ASP A 74 4.44 22.40 14.09
C ASP A 74 3.70 21.06 13.90
N LEU A 75 2.96 20.66 14.94
CA LEU A 75 2.20 19.42 14.97
C LEU A 75 1.12 19.39 13.89
N TYR A 76 0.58 20.56 13.51
CA TYR A 76 -0.41 20.66 12.45
C TYR A 76 0.20 20.30 11.08
N MET A 77 1.37 20.86 10.76
CA MET A 77 2.10 20.47 9.55
C MET A 77 2.50 18.99 9.56
N LEU A 78 2.99 18.47 10.68
CA LEU A 78 3.32 17.04 10.80
C LEU A 78 2.10 16.15 10.51
N ALA A 79 0.93 16.49 11.05
CA ALA A 79 -0.30 15.75 10.79
C ALA A 79 -0.74 15.83 9.31
N LEU A 80 -0.68 17.02 8.69
CA LEU A 80 -1.01 17.21 7.28
C LEU A 80 -0.09 16.41 6.36
N PHE A 81 1.23 16.49 6.55
CA PHE A 81 2.20 15.71 5.77
C PHE A 81 2.10 14.21 6.05
N GLY A 82 1.76 13.82 7.29
CA GLY A 82 1.46 12.43 7.65
C GLY A 82 0.29 11.87 6.86
N MET A 83 -0.86 12.54 6.90
CA MET A 83 -2.04 12.15 6.12
C MET A 83 -1.79 12.19 4.61
N GLY A 84 -1.12 13.24 4.12
CA GLY A 84 -0.74 13.38 2.72
C GLY A 84 0.16 12.25 2.23
N SER A 85 1.15 11.85 3.04
CA SER A 85 2.07 10.75 2.69
C SER A 85 1.35 9.40 2.57
N VAL A 86 0.38 9.12 3.45
CA VAL A 86 -0.46 7.92 3.40
C VAL A 86 -1.28 7.93 2.12
N LEU A 87 -2.03 9.00 1.87
CA LEU A 87 -2.94 9.11 0.72
C LEU A 87 -2.18 9.06 -0.61
N MET A 88 -1.07 9.79 -0.72
CA MET A 88 -0.32 9.87 -1.96
C MET A 88 0.45 8.58 -2.26
N ARG A 89 0.95 7.89 -1.23
CA ARG A 89 1.51 6.54 -1.40
C ARG A 89 0.44 5.58 -1.91
N SER A 90 -0.74 5.59 -1.30
CA SER A 90 -1.84 4.72 -1.70
C SER A 90 -2.30 5.02 -3.14
N ALA A 91 -2.42 6.30 -3.52
CA ALA A 91 -2.75 6.71 -4.89
C ALA A 91 -1.70 6.23 -5.91
N GLY A 92 -0.42 6.43 -5.64
CA GLY A 92 0.66 5.95 -6.50
C GLY A 92 0.68 4.43 -6.63
N CYS A 93 0.33 3.69 -5.56
CA CYS A 93 0.18 2.24 -5.61
C CYS A 93 -1.01 1.81 -6.49
N THR A 94 -2.14 2.50 -6.39
CA THR A 94 -3.33 2.27 -7.22
C THR A 94 -3.02 2.51 -8.71
N ILE A 95 -2.37 3.62 -9.06
CA ILE A 95 -1.97 3.94 -10.45
C ILE A 95 -1.03 2.87 -11.00
N ASN A 96 -0.02 2.48 -10.22
CA ASN A 96 0.93 1.45 -10.62
C ASN A 96 0.22 0.11 -10.89
N ASP A 97 -0.69 -0.31 -10.00
CA ASP A 97 -1.44 -1.55 -10.19
C ASP A 97 -2.41 -1.47 -11.39
N MET A 98 -2.94 -0.29 -11.71
CA MET A 98 -3.75 -0.05 -12.92
C MET A 98 -2.94 -0.17 -14.21
N TRP A 99 -1.73 0.41 -14.25
CA TRP A 99 -0.86 0.33 -15.43
C TRP A 99 -0.21 -1.05 -15.61
N ASP A 100 0.21 -1.68 -14.51
CA ASP A 100 0.89 -2.98 -14.55
C ASP A 100 -0.08 -4.17 -14.60
N LYS A 101 -1.41 -3.95 -14.62
CA LYS A 101 -2.44 -5.01 -14.60
C LYS A 101 -2.16 -6.19 -15.54
N LYS A 102 -1.83 -5.91 -16.80
CA LYS A 102 -1.57 -6.95 -17.82
C LYS A 102 -0.32 -7.77 -17.51
N TYR A 103 0.72 -7.12 -16.99
CA TYR A 103 1.99 -7.76 -16.64
C TYR A 103 1.88 -8.53 -15.33
N ASP A 104 1.15 -7.99 -14.35
CA ASP A 104 0.96 -8.62 -13.05
C ASP A 104 0.17 -9.94 -13.13
N THR A 105 -0.74 -10.10 -14.11
CA THR A 105 -1.44 -11.37 -14.34
C THR A 105 -0.49 -12.50 -14.82
N LEU A 106 0.62 -12.15 -15.47
CA LEU A 106 1.59 -13.12 -16.03
C LEU A 106 2.63 -13.61 -15.01
N VAL A 107 2.76 -12.92 -13.86
CA VAL A 107 3.82 -13.20 -12.87
C VAL A 107 3.24 -13.86 -11.63
N LYS A 108 3.75 -15.05 -11.26
CA LYS A 108 3.28 -15.83 -10.11
C LYS A 108 3.22 -15.04 -8.79
N ARG A 109 4.13 -14.09 -8.57
CA ARG A 109 4.19 -13.26 -7.35
C ARG A 109 3.11 -12.18 -7.27
N THR A 110 2.68 -11.63 -8.42
CA THR A 110 1.80 -10.45 -8.47
C THR A 110 0.42 -10.73 -9.03
N LYS A 111 0.19 -11.98 -9.47
CA LYS A 111 -1.10 -12.49 -9.93
C LYS A 111 -2.22 -12.34 -8.90
N ASP A 112 -1.90 -12.42 -7.60
CA ASP A 112 -2.87 -12.33 -6.52
C ASP A 112 -3.25 -10.88 -6.15
N ARG A 113 -2.66 -9.86 -6.80
CA ARG A 113 -3.06 -8.47 -6.55
C ARG A 113 -4.56 -8.27 -6.84
N PRO A 114 -5.28 -7.43 -6.09
CA PRO A 114 -6.74 -7.30 -6.21
C PRO A 114 -7.19 -6.85 -7.60
N LEU A 115 -6.37 -6.07 -8.32
CA LEU A 115 -6.67 -5.62 -9.67
C LEU A 115 -6.29 -6.64 -10.77
N ALA A 116 -5.27 -7.47 -10.52
CA ALA A 116 -4.78 -8.49 -11.45
C ALA A 116 -5.58 -9.80 -11.35
N SER A 117 -6.06 -10.14 -10.15
CA SER A 117 -6.93 -11.29 -9.86
C SER A 117 -8.40 -11.05 -10.24
N GLY A 118 -8.78 -9.80 -10.54
CA GLY A 118 -10.16 -9.43 -10.85
C GLY A 118 -11.07 -9.27 -9.63
N ALA A 119 -10.50 -9.24 -8.42
CA ALA A 119 -11.26 -9.00 -7.19
C ALA A 119 -11.89 -7.59 -7.14
N LEU A 120 -11.27 -6.61 -7.81
CA LEU A 120 -11.78 -5.25 -7.99
C LEU A 120 -11.90 -4.88 -9.47
N ASN A 121 -12.99 -4.18 -9.80
CA ASN A 121 -13.22 -3.67 -11.16
C ASN A 121 -12.37 -2.42 -11.43
N PHE A 122 -12.02 -2.21 -12.71
CA PHE A 122 -11.30 -1.00 -13.14
C PHE A 122 -12.02 0.32 -12.76
N PRO A 123 -13.34 0.50 -12.98
CA PRO A 123 -14.05 1.71 -12.53
C PRO A 123 -14.04 1.89 -11.01
N GLN A 124 -14.05 0.81 -10.23
CA GLN A 124 -13.97 0.89 -8.76
C GLN A 124 -12.59 1.37 -8.31
N ALA A 125 -11.52 0.90 -8.95
CA ALA A 125 -10.17 1.37 -8.69
C ALA A 125 -9.97 2.82 -9.13
N LEU A 126 -10.59 3.24 -10.24
CA LEU A 126 -10.56 4.63 -10.69
C LEU A 126 -11.30 5.57 -9.71
N LEU A 127 -12.46 5.15 -9.20
CA LEU A 127 -13.19 5.92 -8.19
C LEU A 127 -12.40 6.03 -6.88
N PHE A 128 -11.75 4.94 -6.45
CA PHE A 128 -10.89 4.93 -5.28
C PHE A 128 -9.67 5.85 -5.47
N LEU A 129 -9.03 5.79 -6.64
CA LEU A 129 -7.94 6.70 -7.01
C LEU A 129 -8.40 8.16 -6.99
N GLY A 130 -9.56 8.45 -7.59
CA GLY A 130 -10.17 9.78 -7.57
C GLY A 130 -10.36 10.29 -6.14
N ALA A 131 -10.93 9.47 -5.26
CA ALA A 131 -11.11 9.83 -3.85
C ALA A 131 -9.78 10.12 -3.14
N GLN A 132 -8.74 9.31 -3.37
CA GLN A 132 -7.41 9.52 -2.79
C GLN A 132 -6.75 10.82 -3.28
N LEU A 133 -6.83 11.09 -4.59
CA LEU A 133 -6.28 12.30 -5.19
C LEU A 133 -7.05 13.55 -4.75
N SER A 134 -8.39 13.48 -4.70
CA SER A 134 -9.22 14.58 -4.20
C SER A 134 -8.92 14.88 -2.72
N ALA A 135 -8.82 13.87 -1.87
CA ALA A 135 -8.44 14.06 -0.46
C ALA A 135 -7.03 14.66 -0.32
N SER A 136 -6.08 14.19 -1.14
CA SER A 136 -4.71 14.74 -1.15
C SER A 136 -4.68 16.19 -1.66
N LEU A 137 -5.51 16.53 -2.63
CA LEU A 137 -5.63 17.89 -3.15
C LEU A 137 -6.19 18.84 -2.08
N VAL A 138 -7.17 18.41 -1.29
CA VAL A 138 -7.69 19.20 -0.16
C VAL A 138 -6.59 19.47 0.88
N ILE A 139 -5.70 18.51 1.13
CA ILE A 139 -4.53 18.73 2.00
C ILE A 139 -3.56 19.74 1.35
N LEU A 140 -3.28 19.61 0.05
CA LEU A 140 -2.40 20.52 -0.67
C LEU A 140 -2.92 21.97 -0.68
N LEU A 141 -4.22 22.17 -0.80
CA LEU A 141 -4.87 23.48 -0.79
C LEU A 141 -4.86 24.16 0.59
N GLN A 142 -4.63 23.40 1.67
CA GLN A 142 -4.41 23.96 3.01
C GLN A 142 -2.98 24.49 3.21
N LEU A 143 -2.07 24.25 2.26
CA LEU A 143 -0.70 24.75 2.29
C LEU A 143 -0.58 26.10 1.56
N ASN A 144 0.58 26.75 1.73
CA ASN A 144 0.88 28.03 1.07
C ASN A 144 0.90 27.89 -0.46
N TRP A 145 0.57 28.97 -1.18
CA TRP A 145 0.59 29.02 -2.65
C TRP A 145 1.92 28.57 -3.27
N TYR A 146 3.04 28.85 -2.59
CA TYR A 146 4.36 28.38 -2.98
C TYR A 146 4.45 26.84 -3.01
N SER A 147 3.90 26.18 -1.99
CA SER A 147 3.86 24.71 -1.91
C SER A 147 2.96 24.10 -2.99
N VAL A 148 1.85 24.77 -3.32
CA VAL A 148 0.97 24.35 -4.43
C VAL A 148 1.71 24.41 -5.77
N PHE A 149 2.43 25.51 -6.02
CA PHE A 149 3.23 25.66 -7.24
C PHE A 149 4.35 24.62 -7.32
N LEU A 150 5.07 24.39 -6.22
CA LEU A 150 6.10 23.35 -6.16
C LEU A 150 5.52 21.94 -6.39
N GLY A 151 4.34 21.67 -5.83
CA GLY A 151 3.59 20.43 -6.07
C GLY A 151 3.22 20.25 -7.54
N PHE A 152 2.83 21.31 -8.24
CA PHE A 152 2.57 21.25 -9.68
C PHE A 152 3.85 20.95 -10.48
N MET A 153 4.98 21.59 -10.14
CA MET A 153 6.29 21.29 -10.76
C MET A 153 6.73 19.83 -10.52
N SER A 154 6.36 19.24 -9.38
CA SER A 154 6.67 17.83 -9.06
C SER A 154 5.98 16.80 -9.98
N MET A 155 4.98 17.21 -10.77
CA MET A 155 4.36 16.32 -11.77
C MET A 155 5.31 15.95 -12.91
N ILE A 156 6.30 16.79 -13.19
CA ILE A 156 7.30 16.56 -14.24
C ILE A 156 8.05 15.23 -14.00
N PRO A 157 8.73 15.00 -12.86
CA PRO A 157 9.42 13.73 -12.62
C PRO A 157 8.45 12.53 -12.58
N VAL A 158 7.24 12.71 -12.04
CA VAL A 158 6.21 11.65 -11.98
C VAL A 158 5.82 11.15 -13.37
N ILE A 159 5.61 12.06 -14.32
CA ILE A 159 5.28 11.71 -15.72
C ILE A 159 6.49 11.17 -16.46
N THR A 160 7.69 11.61 -16.09
CA THR A 160 8.93 11.16 -16.76
C THR A 160 9.34 9.76 -16.30
N TYR A 161 9.00 9.34 -15.09
CA TYR A 161 9.34 8.02 -14.54
C TYR A 161 8.93 6.81 -15.44
N PRO A 162 7.68 6.73 -15.96
CA PRO A 162 7.29 5.68 -16.91
C PRO A 162 8.08 5.69 -18.23
N LEU A 163 8.50 6.87 -18.71
CA LEU A 163 9.29 7.02 -19.92
C LEU A 163 10.71 6.47 -19.69
N PHE A 164 11.32 6.78 -18.54
CA PHE A 164 12.65 6.27 -18.20
C PHE A 164 12.68 4.76 -18.04
N LYS A 165 11.62 4.13 -17.51
CA LYS A 165 11.49 2.66 -17.46
C LYS A 165 11.58 2.00 -18.85
N ARG A 166 11.34 2.75 -19.93
CA ARG A 166 11.38 2.26 -21.32
C ARG A 166 12.66 2.60 -22.07
N VAL A 167 13.42 3.60 -21.61
CA VAL A 167 14.62 4.10 -22.31
C VAL A 167 15.92 3.69 -21.60
N THR A 168 15.89 3.47 -20.28
CA THR A 168 17.11 3.31 -19.48
C THR A 168 17.03 2.09 -18.56
N TYR A 169 18.14 1.34 -18.45
CA TYR A 169 18.27 0.16 -17.58
C TYR A 169 18.45 0.49 -16.09
N TRP A 170 18.44 1.77 -15.71
CA TRP A 170 18.73 2.28 -14.36
C TRP A 170 17.56 3.07 -13.75
N PRO A 171 16.35 2.50 -13.66
CA PRO A 171 15.19 3.22 -13.12
C PRO A 171 15.36 3.62 -11.64
N GLN A 172 16.26 2.97 -10.91
CA GLN A 172 16.57 3.26 -9.50
C GLN A 172 17.11 4.68 -9.28
N LEU A 173 17.87 5.23 -10.23
CA LEU A 173 18.48 6.56 -10.08
C LEU A 173 17.42 7.65 -10.16
N VAL A 174 16.43 7.46 -11.04
CA VAL A 174 15.26 8.35 -11.18
C VAL A 174 14.31 8.23 -9.98
N LEU A 175 14.25 7.06 -9.35
CA LEU A 175 13.38 6.80 -8.18
C LEU A 175 13.88 7.47 -6.89
N GLY A 176 15.17 7.83 -6.83
CA GLY A 176 15.81 8.42 -5.65
C GLY A 176 15.96 9.95 -5.68
N TYR A 177 15.60 10.60 -6.80
CA TYR A 177 15.66 12.04 -7.01
C TYR A 177 14.26 12.67 -6.84
#